data_AF-G8M109-F1
#
_entry.id   AF-G8M109-F1
#
_cell.length_a   1.000
_cell.length_b   1.000
_cell.length_c   1.000
_cell.angle_alpha   90.00
_cell.angle_beta   90.00
_cell.angle_gamma   90.00
#
_symmetry.space_group_name_H-M   'P 1'
#
loop_
_entity.id
_entity.type
_entity.pdbx_description
1 polymer ?
#
loop_
_entity_poly.entity_id
_entity_poly.type
_entity_poly.pdbx_seq_one_letter_code
_entity_poly.pdbx_strand_id
1 'polypeptide(L)'
;MVKVVNEFGDLVAVVKYNNNLDFWDGRNFSCGSPGRHLGITKLKDGSYVLIHGTDWQGERDYAEIVTDEEALNAIISTGHIELLEKKKYEPLKKLYEEKYLNQEIEEDD
;
A
#
# COMPACT_ATOMS: atom_id res chain seq x y z
N MET A 1 -3.99 10.61 13.26
CA MET A 1 -3.62 11.16 11.94
C MET A 1 -2.13 10.92 11.76
N VAL A 2 -1.68 10.54 10.57
CA VAL A 2 -0.28 10.18 10.29
C VAL A 2 0.33 11.24 9.39
N LYS A 3 1.57 11.62 9.69
CA LYS A 3 2.35 12.57 8.87
C LYS A 3 2.93 11.83 7.69
N VAL A 4 2.69 12.36 6.49
CA VAL A 4 3.28 11.90 5.25
C VAL A 4 4.54 12.74 5.02
N VAL A 5 5.68 12.08 5.01
CA VAL A 5 6.98 12.70 4.72
C VAL A 5 7.47 12.24 3.36
N ASN A 6 8.21 13.10 2.67
CA ASN A 6 8.96 12.70 1.47
C ASN A 6 10.32 12.10 1.87
N GLU A 7 11.08 11.65 0.87
CA GLU A 7 12.44 11.11 1.04
C GLU A 7 13.42 12.12 1.68
N PHE A 8 13.13 13.42 1.60
CA PHE A 8 13.92 14.50 2.19
C PHE A 8 13.54 14.82 3.64
N GLY A 9 12.49 14.16 4.18
CA GLY A 9 11.98 14.40 5.54
C GLY A 9 11.03 15.58 5.67
N ASP A 10 10.65 16.23 4.56
CA ASP A 10 9.68 17.32 4.56
C ASP A 10 8.26 16.78 4.72
N LEU A 11 7.45 17.48 5.51
CA LEU A 11 6.04 17.19 5.67
C LEU A 11 5.28 17.57 4.40
N VAL A 12 4.78 16.58 3.66
CA VAL A 12 3.97 16.82 2.46
C VAL A 12 2.49 16.89 2.82
N ALA A 13 2.01 15.96 3.64
CA ALA A 13 0.59 15.85 3.95
C ALA A 13 0.33 15.24 5.33
N VAL A 14 -0.92 15.33 5.79
CA VAL A 14 -1.40 14.62 6.97
C VAL A 14 -2.62 13.80 6.57
N VAL A 15 -2.52 12.49 6.76
CA VAL A 15 -3.57 11.53 6.35
C VAL A 15 -4.23 10.87 7.56
N LYS A 16 -5.44 10.36 7.36
CA LYS A 16 -6.10 9.54 8.37
C LYS A 16 -5.47 8.14 8.34
N TYR A 17 -5.06 7.65 9.52
CA TYR A 17 -4.59 6.29 9.68
C TYR A 17 -5.64 5.31 9.16
N ASN A 18 -5.19 4.32 8.39
CA ASN A 18 -5.97 3.17 7.99
C ASN A 18 -5.02 1.98 7.90
N ASN A 19 -5.58 0.78 8.00
CA ASN A 19 -4.86 -0.49 7.94
C ASN A 19 -5.52 -1.42 6.90
N ASN A 20 -5.92 -0.83 5.77
CA ASN A 20 -6.69 -1.51 4.73
C ASN A 20 -5.93 -2.64 4.03
N LEU A 21 -4.61 -2.75 4.26
CA LEU A 21 -3.76 -3.80 3.71
C LEU A 21 -3.37 -4.86 4.76
N ASP A 22 -4.00 -4.82 5.94
CA ASP A 22 -3.85 -5.90 6.92
C ASP A 22 -4.68 -7.10 6.51
N PHE A 23 -4.05 -8.27 6.48
CA PHE A 23 -4.73 -9.54 6.30
C PHE A 23 -4.71 -10.36 7.59
N TRP A 24 -5.67 -11.27 7.71
CA TRP A 24 -5.71 -12.21 8.82
C TRP A 24 -4.74 -13.37 8.54
N ASP A 25 -3.70 -13.51 9.36
CA ASP A 25 -2.68 -14.57 9.22
C ASP A 25 -3.05 -15.89 9.96
N GLY A 26 -4.27 -15.96 10.50
CA GLY A 26 -4.73 -17.09 11.33
C GLY A 26 -4.60 -16.84 12.84
N ARG A 27 -3.88 -15.80 13.28
CA ARG A 27 -3.72 -15.43 14.68
C ARG A 27 -3.97 -13.94 14.94
N ASN A 28 -3.51 -13.07 14.05
CA ASN A 28 -3.59 -11.62 14.16
C ASN A 28 -3.92 -10.97 12.81
N PHE A 29 -4.49 -9.76 12.84
CA PHE A 29 -4.54 -8.87 11.68
C PHE A 29 -3.20 -8.15 11.57
N SER A 30 -2.43 -8.42 10.52
CA SER A 30 -1.14 -7.76 10.29
C SER A 30 -0.80 -7.71 8.80
N CYS A 31 0.21 -6.94 8.43
CA CYS A 31 0.72 -6.90 7.06
C CYS A 31 1.71 -8.04 6.73
N GLY A 32 1.62 -9.18 7.43
CA GLY A 32 2.57 -10.29 7.32
C GLY A 32 3.77 -10.21 8.29
N SER A 33 3.74 -9.29 9.26
CA SER A 33 4.73 -9.18 10.32
C SER A 33 4.05 -8.87 11.66
N PRO A 34 4.42 -9.54 12.78
CA PRO A 34 3.76 -9.34 14.07
C PRO A 34 3.81 -7.88 14.56
N GLY A 35 2.65 -7.32 14.88
CA GLY A 35 2.52 -5.95 15.39
C GLY A 35 2.87 -4.86 14.38
N ARG A 36 2.84 -5.19 13.08
CA ARG A 36 2.98 -4.25 11.97
C ARG A 36 1.72 -4.22 11.13
N HIS A 37 1.33 -3.01 10.79
CA HIS A 37 0.11 -2.72 10.06
C HIS A 37 0.44 -1.92 8.81
N LEU A 38 -0.31 -2.18 7.74
CA LEU A 38 -0.13 -1.48 6.49
C LEU A 38 -1.45 -0.91 6.01
N GLY A 39 -1.41 0.36 5.63
CA GLY A 39 -2.50 1.10 5.05
C GLY A 39 -2.13 1.69 3.71
N ILE A 40 -3.16 2.01 2.92
CA ILE A 40 -2.98 2.73 1.67
C ILE A 40 -4.08 3.78 1.50
N THR A 41 -3.68 4.96 1.05
CA THR A 41 -4.60 6.04 0.69
C THR A 41 -4.12 6.75 -0.58
N LYS A 42 -5.03 7.50 -1.20
CA LYS A 42 -4.73 8.36 -2.34
C LYS A 42 -4.89 9.82 -1.90
N LEU A 43 -3.91 10.64 -2.25
CA LEU A 43 -3.94 12.08 -2.03
C LEU A 43 -4.74 12.78 -3.14
N LYS A 44 -5.05 14.07 -2.95
CA LYS A 44 -5.84 14.86 -3.90
C LYS A 44 -5.09 15.18 -5.20
N ASP A 45 -3.77 15.23 -5.14
CA ASP A 45 -2.86 15.40 -6.27
C ASP A 45 -2.77 14.15 -7.16
N GLY A 46 -3.21 12.99 -6.65
CA GLY A 46 -3.17 11.71 -7.35
C GLY A 46 -2.14 10.74 -6.79
N SER A 47 -1.22 11.20 -5.94
CA SER A 47 -0.17 10.37 -5.37
C SER A 47 -0.71 9.34 -4.37
N TYR A 48 -0.05 8.18 -4.32
CA TYR A 48 -0.38 7.13 -3.37
C TYR A 48 0.49 7.25 -2.13
N VAL A 49 -0.08 6.89 -0.99
CA VAL A 49 0.59 6.94 0.31
C VAL A 49 0.41 5.62 1.01
N LEU A 50 1.53 5.02 1.41
CA LEU A 50 1.55 3.88 2.32
C LEU A 50 1.64 4.40 3.75
N ILE A 51 0.84 3.78 4.63
CA ILE A 51 0.78 4.11 6.05
C ILE A 51 1.30 2.89 6.80
N HIS A 52 2.45 3.04 7.46
CA HIS A 52 3.05 2.01 8.28
C HIS A 52 2.65 2.26 9.74
N GLY A 53 1.87 1.34 10.28
CA GLY A 53 1.45 1.34 11.67
C GLY A 53 2.18 0.29 12.49
N THR A 54 2.30 0.52 13.79
CA THR A 54 2.92 -0.48 14.67
C THR A 54 2.39 -0.46 16.09
N ASP A 55 2.21 -1.65 16.66
CA ASP A 55 1.81 -1.86 18.05
C ASP A 55 3.01 -1.87 19.03
N TRP A 56 4.25 -1.79 18.52
CA TRP A 56 5.45 -1.88 19.33
C TRP A 56 5.71 -0.58 20.10
N GLN A 57 5.82 -0.68 21.43
CA GLN A 57 6.10 0.46 22.29
C GLN A 57 7.45 1.11 21.94
N GLY A 58 7.41 2.39 21.58
CA GLY A 58 8.58 3.18 21.23
C GLY A 58 8.74 3.43 19.73
N GLU A 59 8.07 2.65 18.89
CA GLU A 59 7.96 2.94 17.47
C GLU A 59 6.79 3.91 17.21
N ARG A 60 6.83 4.61 16.07
CA ARG A 60 5.81 5.59 15.69
C ARG A 60 5.30 5.28 14.30
N ASP A 61 3.99 5.43 14.14
CA ASP A 61 3.36 5.37 12.83
C ASP A 61 3.94 6.46 11.92
N TYR A 62 4.25 6.07 10.69
CA TYR A 62 4.71 6.99 9.66
C TYR A 62 4.02 6.67 8.33
N ALA A 63 4.04 7.63 7.43
CA ALA A 63 3.50 7.45 6.10
C ALA A 63 4.46 8.07 5.09
N GLU A 64 4.51 7.44 3.92
CA GLU A 64 5.41 7.83 2.84
C GLU A 64 4.64 7.89 1.53
N ILE A 65 5.06 8.78 0.64
CA ILE A 65 4.55 8.85 -0.71
C ILE A 65 5.27 7.79 -1.52
N VAL A 66 4.51 6.97 -2.20
CA VAL A 66 5.03 5.89 -3.05
C VAL A 66 4.58 6.11 -4.49
N THR A 67 5.33 5.50 -5.40
CA THR A 67 4.95 5.41 -6.81
C THR A 67 3.73 4.51 -7.01
N ASP A 68 3.08 4.62 -8.17
CA ASP A 68 1.95 3.78 -8.55
C ASP A 68 2.34 2.28 -8.53
N GLU A 69 3.57 1.97 -8.93
CA GLU A 69 4.06 0.59 -8.96
C GLU A 69 4.28 0.01 -7.55
N GLU A 70 4.87 0.78 -6.64
CA GLU A 70 5.06 0.38 -5.24
C GLU A 70 3.72 0.22 -4.53
N ALA A 71 2.78 1.15 -4.77
CA ALA A 71 1.42 1.05 -4.27
C ALA A 71 0.73 -0.22 -4.76
N LEU A 72 0.87 -0.54 -6.06
CA LEU A 72 0.32 -1.76 -6.62
C LEU A 72 0.97 -3.01 -6.03
N ASN A 73 2.30 -3.05 -5.96
CA ASN A 73 3.04 -4.17 -5.37
C ASN A 73 2.60 -4.43 -3.92
N ALA A 74 2.44 -3.38 -3.11
CA ALA A 74 1.94 -3.52 -1.74
C ALA A 74 0.54 -4.15 -1.68
N ILE A 75 -0.37 -3.78 -2.59
CA ILE A 75 -1.71 -4.37 -2.69
C ILE A 75 -1.63 -5.86 -3.08
N ILE A 76 -0.80 -6.20 -4.08
CA ILE A 76 -0.63 -7.59 -4.54
C ILE A 76 0.00 -8.45 -3.45
N SER A 77 1.10 -7.98 -2.85
CA SER A 77 1.85 -8.72 -1.82
C SER A 77 1.02 -9.00 -0.57
N THR A 78 0.06 -8.13 -0.25
CA THR A 78 -0.89 -8.34 0.87
C THR A 78 -2.18 -9.06 0.46
N GLY A 79 -2.34 -9.38 -0.83
CA GLY A 79 -3.49 -10.13 -1.35
C GLY A 79 -4.79 -9.32 -1.45
N HIS A 80 -4.78 -8.00 -1.24
CA HIS A 80 -5.96 -7.15 -1.24
C HIS A 80 -6.33 -6.61 -2.63
N ILE A 81 -6.28 -7.47 -3.65
CA ILE A 81 -6.53 -7.13 -5.06
C ILE A 81 -7.93 -6.51 -5.24
N GLU A 82 -8.89 -6.86 -4.38
CA GLU A 82 -10.22 -6.25 -4.28
C GLU A 82 -10.20 -4.71 -4.12
N LEU A 83 -9.12 -4.15 -3.57
CA LEU A 83 -8.95 -2.70 -3.48
C LEU A 83 -8.85 -2.07 -4.87
N LEU A 84 -8.25 -2.76 -5.85
CA LEU A 84 -8.09 -2.26 -7.23
C LEU A 84 -9.45 -2.04 -7.92
N GLU A 85 -10.52 -2.70 -7.47
CA GLU A 85 -11.86 -2.49 -8.01
C GLU A 85 -12.48 -1.15 -7.60
N LYS A 86 -11.97 -0.50 -6.55
CA LYS A 86 -12.47 0.79 -6.10
C LYS A 86 -12.05 1.87 -7.10
N LYS A 87 -12.98 2.76 -7.48
CA LYS A 87 -12.73 3.89 -8.41
C LYS A 87 -11.46 4.70 -8.12
N LYS A 88 -11.09 4.86 -6.83
CA LYS A 88 -9.86 5.59 -6.44
C LYS A 88 -8.55 4.88 -6.84
N TYR A 89 -8.57 3.56 -7.03
CA TYR A 89 -7.44 2.74 -7.44
C TYR A 89 -7.57 2.24 -8.89
N GLU A 90 -8.50 2.79 -9.68
CA GLU A 90 -8.65 2.46 -11.10
C GLU A 90 -7.33 2.61 -11.90
N PRO A 91 -6.47 3.62 -11.67
CA PRO A 91 -5.17 3.69 -12.32
C PRO A 91 -4.26 2.50 -11.98
N LEU A 92 -4.24 2.07 -10.71
CA LEU A 92 -3.47 0.90 -10.28
C LEU A 92 -4.00 -0.39 -10.90
N LYS A 93 -5.32 -0.50 -11.10
CA LYS A 93 -5.94 -1.64 -11.79
C LYS A 93 -5.46 -1.74 -13.23
N LYS A 94 -5.42 -0.63 -13.96
CA LYS A 94 -4.90 -0.61 -15.34
C LYS A 94 -3.44 -1.03 -15.39
N LEU A 95 -2.63 -0.53 -14.45
CA LEU A 95 -1.21 -0.87 -14.34
C LEU A 95 -1.01 -2.36 -14.00
N TYR A 96 -1.89 -2.93 -13.18
CA TYR A 96 -1.92 -4.37 -12.88
C TYR A 96 -2.22 -5.21 -14.12
N GLU A 97 -3.26 -4.85 -14.88
CA GLU A 97 -3.63 -5.55 -16.11
C GLU A 97 -2.50 -5.48 -17.15
N GLU A 98 -1.87 -4.31 -17.30
CA GLU A 98 -0.76 -4.13 -18.23
C GLU A 98 0.48 -4.93 -17.85
N LYS A 99 0.86 -4.97 -16.56
CA LYS A 99 2.06 -5.68 -16.10
C LYS A 99 1.90 -7.19 -15.99
N TYR A 100 0.77 -7.67 -15.47
CA TYR A 100 0.62 -9.07 -15.07
C TYR A 100 -0.31 -9.88 -15.97
N LEU A 101 -1.19 -9.23 -16.75
CA LEU A 101 -2.12 -9.92 -17.64
C LEU A 101 -1.59 -10.03 -19.07
N ASN A 102 -0.74 -9.09 -19.51
CA ASN A 102 -0.10 -9.11 -20.83
C ASN A 102 1.25 -9.85 -20.85
N GLN A 103 1.73 -10.36 -19.71
CA GLN A 103 2.84 -11.30 -19.66
C GLN A 103 2.31 -12.71 -19.97
N GLU A 104 1.93 -12.95 -21.23
CA GLU A 104 1.93 -14.33 -21.74
C GLU A 104 3.36 -14.86 -21.66
N ILE A 105 3.49 -16.02 -21.02
CA ILE A 105 4.72 -16.73 -20.72
C ILE A 105 5.43 -17.06 -22.04
N GLU A 106 6.64 -16.55 -22.26
CA GLU A 106 7.61 -17.27 -23.08
C GLU A 106 7.95 -18.54 -22.29
N GLU A 107 7.32 -19.67 -22.65
CA GLU A 107 7.81 -20.98 -22.24
C GLU A 107 9.18 -21.15 -22.94
N ASP A 108 10.28 -21.02 -22.18
CA ASP A 108 11.59 -21.47 -22.64
C ASP A 108 11.50 -23.00 -22.91
N ASP A 109 11.47 -23.37 -24.20
CA ASP A 109 11.59 -24.74 -24.74
C ASP A 109 12.89 -25.46 -24.29
#